data_AF-A0A0F9MSX5-F1
#
_entry.id   AF-A0A0F9MSX5-F1
#
_cell.length_a   1.000
_cell.length_b   1.000
_cell.length_c   1.000
_cell.angle_alpha   90.00
_cell.angle_beta   90.00
_cell.angle_gamma   90.00
#
_symmetry.space_group_name_H-M   'P 1'
#
loop_
_entity.id
_entity.type
_entity.pdbx_description
1 polymer ?
#
loop_
_entity_poly.entity_id
_entity_poly.type
_entity_poly.pdbx_seq_one_letter_code
_entity_poly.pdbx_strand_id
1 'polypeptide(L)'
;MGYKEDRKVDKYALDDENVVQASLYGKWAEAQADAELESDTLKERVDLVKAELYIEIVQEYIDKDKKKPTETMIDNMILGKEKYKETVTEYLKAKRDAKVLKGAVKSMSHKKSSLENLTHLWLGSYYAEPKIPAEAKKNSFEKNDEDIKRSRKDRPDRLKRRKIEK
;
A
#
# COMPACT_ATOMS: atom_id res chain seq x y z
N MET A 1 5.49 13.73 7.26
CA MET A 1 5.44 12.99 5.98
C MET A 1 5.46 11.50 6.28
N GLY A 2 4.48 10.74 5.79
CA GLY A 2 4.42 9.29 5.99
C GLY A 2 4.58 8.54 4.66
N TYR A 3 4.83 7.22 4.72
CA TYR A 3 5.10 6.39 3.53
C TYR A 3 4.01 6.45 2.44
N LYS A 4 2.79 6.88 2.79
CA LYS A 4 1.67 7.10 1.85
C LYS A 4 1.93 8.22 0.85
N GLU A 5 2.73 9.20 1.21
CA GLU A 5 3.14 10.29 0.32
C GLU A 5 4.34 9.85 -0.52
N ASP A 6 5.36 9.24 0.12
CA ASP A 6 6.58 8.75 -0.54
C ASP A 6 6.29 7.69 -1.64
N ARG A 7 5.17 6.97 -1.54
CA ARG A 7 4.76 5.97 -2.55
C ARG A 7 4.09 6.56 -3.79
N LYS A 8 3.72 7.85 -3.80
CA LYS A 8 3.13 8.48 -4.98
C LYS A 8 4.18 8.54 -6.10
N VAL A 9 3.71 8.51 -7.34
CA VAL A 9 4.55 8.56 -8.53
C VAL A 9 4.15 9.76 -9.35
N ASP A 10 5.09 10.64 -9.62
CA ASP A 10 4.95 11.63 -10.69
C ASP A 10 5.31 10.98 -12.04
N LYS A 11 4.31 10.90 -12.93
CA LYS A 11 4.48 10.33 -14.27
C LYS A 11 5.21 11.27 -15.24
N TYR A 12 5.37 12.54 -14.90
CA TYR A 12 6.04 13.54 -15.75
C TYR A 12 7.52 13.74 -15.42
N ALA A 13 7.99 13.19 -14.29
CA ALA A 13 9.37 13.27 -13.81
C ALA A 13 9.89 11.86 -13.47
N LEU A 14 9.75 10.92 -14.41
CA LEU A 14 10.08 9.50 -14.23
C LEU A 14 11.58 9.27 -13.94
N ASP A 15 12.45 10.07 -14.52
CA ASP A 15 13.90 10.07 -14.29
C ASP A 15 14.24 10.44 -12.84
N ASP A 16 13.70 11.56 -12.35
CA ASP A 16 13.88 12.00 -10.96
C ASP A 16 13.33 10.96 -9.97
N GLU A 17 12.14 10.43 -10.23
CA GLU A 17 11.51 9.39 -9.41
C GLU A 17 12.36 8.11 -9.34
N ASN A 18 12.98 7.69 -10.45
CA ASN A 18 13.87 6.52 -10.47
C ASN A 18 15.15 6.74 -9.65
N VAL A 19 15.73 7.94 -9.69
CA VAL A 19 16.94 8.28 -8.91
C VAL A 19 16.63 8.26 -7.40
N VAL A 20 15.48 8.81 -7.00
CA VAL A 20 15.11 8.95 -5.58
C VAL A 20 14.61 7.62 -4.99
N GLN A 21 14.11 6.69 -5.82
CA GLN A 21 13.46 5.46 -5.37
C GLN A 21 14.34 4.56 -4.48
N ALA A 22 15.64 4.42 -4.81
CA ALA A 22 16.55 3.60 -4.01
C ALA A 22 16.77 4.18 -2.61
N SER A 23 16.90 5.51 -2.52
CA SER A 23 17.05 6.24 -1.26
C SER A 23 15.79 6.16 -0.39
N LEU A 24 14.61 6.25 -1.01
CA LEU A 24 13.34 6.05 -0.30
C LEU A 24 13.20 4.64 0.26
N TYR A 25 13.56 3.63 -0.55
CA TYR A 25 13.57 2.25 -0.07
C TYR A 25 14.51 2.09 1.13
N GLY A 26 15.75 2.59 1.04
CA GLY A 26 16.75 2.54 2.12
C GLY A 26 16.22 3.16 3.41
N LYS A 27 15.69 4.39 3.34
CA LYS A 27 15.08 5.10 4.47
C LYS A 27 14.00 4.27 5.19
N TRP A 28 13.09 3.66 4.43
CA TRP A 28 12.01 2.86 5.03
C TRP A 28 12.48 1.50 5.53
N ALA A 29 13.51 0.92 4.90
CA ALA A 29 14.12 -0.34 5.32
C ALA A 29 14.89 -0.18 6.63
N GLU A 30 15.64 0.92 6.79
CA GLU A 30 16.33 1.26 8.03
C GLU A 30 15.33 1.48 9.17
N ALA A 31 14.30 2.30 8.94
CA ALA A 31 13.23 2.52 9.92
C ALA A 31 12.51 1.21 10.31
N GLN A 32 12.27 0.30 9.34
CA GLN A 32 11.71 -1.02 9.64
C GLN A 32 12.64 -1.82 10.55
N ALA A 33 13.94 -1.85 10.27
CA ALA A 33 14.91 -2.60 11.06
C ALA A 33 14.98 -2.08 12.50
N ASP A 34 14.99 -0.76 12.69
CA ASP A 34 14.98 -0.14 14.01
C ASP A 34 13.73 -0.50 14.81
N ALA A 35 12.55 -0.44 14.17
CA ALA A 35 11.29 -0.80 14.82
C ALA A 35 11.16 -2.30 15.11
N GLU A 36 11.73 -3.16 14.27
CA GLU A 36 11.82 -4.60 14.54
C GLU A 36 12.71 -4.86 15.76
N LEU A 37 13.87 -4.20 15.85
CA LEU A 37 14.75 -4.29 17.02
C LEU A 37 14.05 -3.79 18.30
N GLU A 38 13.33 -2.68 18.24
CA GLU A 38 12.55 -2.16 19.38
C GLU A 38 11.44 -3.15 19.81
N SER A 39 10.71 -3.72 18.85
CA SER A 39 9.71 -4.74 19.14
C SER A 39 10.32 -5.98 19.79
N ASP A 40 11.48 -6.44 19.33
CA ASP A 40 12.15 -7.62 19.86
C ASP A 40 12.71 -7.38 21.27
N THR A 41 13.32 -6.23 21.51
CA THR A 41 13.79 -5.84 22.86
C THR A 41 12.63 -5.70 23.86
N LEU A 42 11.50 -5.13 23.46
CA LEU A 42 10.31 -5.07 24.30
C LEU A 42 9.71 -6.46 24.57
N LYS A 43 9.82 -7.39 23.62
CA LYS A 43 9.41 -8.77 23.84
C LYS A 43 10.27 -9.43 24.93
N GLU A 44 11.59 -9.27 24.87
CA GLU A 44 12.50 -9.75 25.92
C GLU A 44 12.16 -9.12 27.28
N ARG A 45 11.81 -7.83 27.29
CA ARG A 45 11.36 -7.14 28.51
C ARG A 45 10.06 -7.70 29.08
N VAL A 46 9.09 -8.08 28.23
CA VAL A 46 7.86 -8.77 28.69
C VAL A 46 8.21 -10.09 29.39
N ASP A 47 9.11 -10.87 28.81
CA ASP A 47 9.53 -12.15 29.37
C ASP A 47 10.27 -11.97 30.70
N LEU A 48 11.14 -10.94 30.80
CA LEU A 48 11.83 -10.57 32.02
C LEU A 48 10.83 -10.13 33.11
N VAL A 49 9.90 -9.22 32.80
CA VAL A 49 8.88 -8.77 33.76
C VAL A 49 7.99 -9.92 34.22
N LYS A 50 7.66 -10.86 33.33
CA LYS A 50 6.93 -12.07 33.70
C LYS A 50 7.71 -12.90 34.73
N ALA A 51 9.01 -13.08 34.52
CA ALA A 51 9.86 -13.83 35.44
C ALA A 51 10.02 -13.12 36.80
N GLU A 52 10.19 -11.80 36.81
CA GLU A 52 10.25 -11.00 38.05
C GLU A 52 8.95 -11.14 38.87
N LEU A 53 7.80 -10.97 38.21
CA LEU A 53 6.50 -11.09 38.86
C LEU A 53 6.23 -12.50 39.38
N TYR A 54 6.71 -13.53 38.67
CA TYR A 54 6.64 -14.90 39.15
C TYR A 54 7.38 -15.05 40.49
N ILE A 55 8.63 -14.56 40.57
CA ILE A 55 9.44 -14.63 41.80
C ILE A 55 8.77 -13.83 42.93
N GLU A 56 8.29 -12.62 42.64
CA GLU A 56 7.58 -11.77 43.61
C GLU A 56 6.37 -12.49 44.21
N ILE A 57 5.51 -13.10 43.37
CA ILE A 57 4.31 -13.81 43.82
C ILE A 57 4.69 -15.03 44.68
N VAL A 58 5.71 -15.80 44.27
CA VAL A 58 6.16 -16.96 45.05
C VAL A 58 6.68 -16.53 46.42
N GLN A 59 7.51 -15.49 46.47
CA GLN A 59 8.06 -14.96 47.71
C GLN A 59 6.96 -14.44 48.64
N GLU A 60 5.97 -13.72 48.12
CA GLU A 60 4.85 -13.20 48.89
C GLU A 60 4.06 -14.31 49.61
N TYR A 61 3.93 -15.49 48.99
CA TYR A 61 3.26 -16.64 49.59
C TYR A 61 4.12 -17.33 50.66
N ILE A 62 5.43 -17.41 50.44
CA ILE A 62 6.40 -17.96 51.43
C ILE A 62 6.42 -17.07 52.67
N ASP A 63 6.52 -15.75 52.51
CA ASP A 63 6.61 -14.78 53.61
C ASP A 63 5.33 -14.74 54.48
N LYS A 64 4.18 -15.08 53.88
CA LYS A 64 2.88 -15.15 54.57
C LYS A 64 2.55 -16.55 55.11
N ASP A 65 3.50 -17.48 55.03
CA ASP A 65 3.37 -18.89 55.42
C ASP A 65 2.13 -19.57 54.80
N LYS A 66 1.78 -19.14 53.57
CA LYS A 66 0.66 -19.67 52.80
C LYS A 66 1.12 -20.87 51.99
N LYS A 67 0.20 -21.80 51.75
CA LYS A 67 0.44 -22.90 50.81
C LYS A 67 0.88 -22.33 49.44
N LYS A 68 2.04 -22.79 48.95
CA LYS A 68 2.59 -22.38 47.67
C LYS A 68 1.53 -22.50 46.56
N PRO A 69 1.31 -21.43 45.76
CA PRO A 69 0.33 -21.47 44.67
C PRO A 69 0.80 -22.39 43.56
N THR A 70 -0.14 -22.94 42.79
CA THR A 70 0.18 -23.73 41.59
C THR A 70 0.70 -22.82 40.48
N GLU A 71 1.49 -23.37 39.54
CA GLU A 71 2.02 -22.59 38.41
C GLU A 71 0.91 -21.88 37.61
N THR A 72 -0.20 -22.58 37.34
CA THR A 72 -1.37 -22.00 36.66
C THR A 72 -1.99 -20.83 37.44
N MET A 73 -2.00 -20.91 38.77
CA MET A 73 -2.52 -19.81 39.61
C MET A 73 -1.60 -18.58 39.53
N ILE A 74 -0.28 -18.79 39.52
CA ILE A 74 0.71 -17.72 39.39
C ILE A 74 0.58 -17.06 38.02
N ASP A 75 0.52 -17.82 36.93
CA ASP A 75 0.34 -17.28 35.58
C ASP A 75 -0.90 -16.38 35.50
N ASN A 76 -2.04 -16.83 36.05
CA ASN A 76 -3.26 -16.04 36.09
C ASN A 76 -3.12 -14.77 36.93
N MET A 77 -2.37 -14.80 38.03
CA MET A 77 -2.08 -13.61 38.84
C MET A 77 -1.20 -12.61 38.08
N ILE A 78 -0.18 -13.08 37.36
CA ILE A 78 0.71 -12.23 36.56
C ILE A 78 -0.10 -11.48 35.50
N LEU A 79 -1.04 -12.15 34.83
CA LEU A 79 -1.94 -11.52 33.85
C LEU A 79 -2.76 -10.37 34.46
N GLY A 80 -3.05 -10.43 35.76
CA GLY A 80 -3.76 -9.40 36.50
C GLY A 80 -2.90 -8.19 36.89
N LYS A 81 -1.57 -8.33 36.96
CA LYS A 81 -0.64 -7.28 37.42
C LYS A 81 -0.50 -6.17 36.38
N GLU A 82 -0.58 -4.93 36.84
CA GLU A 82 -0.53 -3.75 35.96
C GLU A 82 0.81 -3.65 35.19
N LYS A 83 1.94 -3.90 35.88
CA LYS A 83 3.28 -3.91 35.28
C LYS A 83 3.38 -4.83 34.06
N TYR A 84 2.76 -6.01 34.12
CA TYR A 84 2.73 -6.93 32.99
C TYR A 84 1.87 -6.38 31.83
N LYS A 85 0.67 -5.87 32.14
CA LYS A 85 -0.24 -5.30 31.13
C LYS A 85 0.36 -4.10 30.41
N GLU A 86 1.01 -3.20 31.14
CA GLU A 86 1.70 -2.03 30.58
C GLU A 86 2.81 -2.48 29.62
N THR A 87 3.71 -3.36 30.07
CA THR A 87 4.83 -3.85 29.27
C THR A 87 4.35 -4.59 28.00
N VAL A 88 3.29 -5.41 28.12
CA VAL A 88 2.68 -6.07 26.96
C VAL A 88 2.05 -5.04 26.02
N THR A 89 1.41 -4.01 26.54
CA THR A 89 0.80 -2.95 25.72
C THR A 89 1.85 -2.17 24.94
N GLU A 90 3.00 -1.86 25.56
CA GLU A 90 4.16 -1.26 24.90
C GLU A 90 4.69 -2.14 23.78
N TYR A 91 4.95 -3.42 24.08
CA TYR A 91 5.37 -4.40 23.07
C TYR A 91 4.39 -4.50 21.90
N LEU A 92 3.08 -4.53 22.16
CA LEU A 92 2.08 -4.61 21.10
C LEU A 92 2.04 -3.36 20.21
N LYS A 93 2.31 -2.18 20.78
CA LYS A 93 2.45 -0.93 20.02
C LYS A 93 3.69 -0.98 19.12
N ALA A 94 4.86 -1.28 19.66
CA ALA A 94 6.09 -1.39 18.88
C ALA A 94 5.97 -2.44 17.76
N LYS A 95 5.37 -3.60 18.07
CA LYS A 95 5.10 -4.64 17.07
C LYS A 95 4.15 -4.18 15.97
N ARG A 96 3.15 -3.36 16.29
CA ARG A 96 2.27 -2.75 15.29
C ARG A 96 3.07 -1.82 14.38
N ASP A 97 3.92 -0.98 14.96
CA ASP A 97 4.71 0.01 14.21
C ASP A 97 5.72 -0.66 13.28
N ALA A 98 6.43 -1.68 13.77
CA ALA A 98 7.28 -2.55 12.94
C ALA A 98 6.51 -3.15 11.75
N LYS A 99 5.29 -3.66 11.97
CA LYS A 99 4.44 -4.19 10.89
C LYS A 99 4.01 -3.11 9.89
N VAL A 100 3.73 -1.89 10.35
CA VAL A 100 3.39 -0.77 9.47
C VAL A 100 4.57 -0.40 8.58
N LEU A 101 5.78 -0.34 9.15
CA LEU A 101 7.01 -0.02 8.42
C LEU A 101 7.40 -1.12 7.44
N LYS A 102 7.18 -2.39 7.78
CA LYS A 102 7.27 -3.50 6.82
C LYS A 102 6.32 -3.33 5.63
N GLY A 103 5.10 -2.83 5.89
CA GLY A 103 4.16 -2.43 4.85
C GLY A 103 4.67 -1.26 4.00
N ALA A 104 5.37 -0.30 4.60
CA ALA A 104 6.00 0.81 3.89
C ALA A 104 7.09 0.33 2.93
N VAL A 105 8.02 -0.52 3.38
CA VAL A 105 9.07 -1.12 2.53
C VAL A 105 8.45 -1.87 1.35
N LYS A 106 7.44 -2.71 1.62
CA LYS A 106 6.70 -3.41 0.55
C LYS A 106 6.04 -2.44 -0.44
N SER A 107 5.50 -1.33 0.04
CA SER A 107 4.92 -0.30 -0.83
C SER A 107 5.95 0.37 -1.73
N MET A 108 7.19 0.54 -1.26
CA MET A 108 8.29 1.03 -2.08
C MET A 108 8.68 0.01 -3.17
N SER A 109 8.68 -1.29 -2.85
CA SER A 109 8.86 -2.32 -3.89
C SER A 109 7.77 -2.27 -4.95
N HIS A 110 6.51 -2.03 -4.55
CA HIS A 110 5.41 -1.83 -5.50
C HIS A 110 5.55 -0.55 -6.33
N LYS A 111 6.03 0.55 -5.72
CA LYS A 111 6.34 1.79 -6.45
C LYS A 111 7.39 1.54 -7.54
N LYS A 112 8.45 0.78 -7.25
CA LYS A 112 9.45 0.35 -8.25
C LYS A 112 8.80 -0.35 -9.44
N SER A 113 7.99 -1.39 -9.20
CA SER A 113 7.30 -2.10 -10.30
C SER A 113 6.33 -1.22 -11.07
N SER A 114 5.69 -0.24 -10.40
CA SER A 114 4.85 0.74 -11.07
C SER A 114 5.65 1.67 -11.99
N LEU A 115 6.83 2.11 -11.56
CA LEU A 115 7.73 2.94 -12.37
C LEU A 115 8.21 2.16 -13.61
N GLU A 116 8.60 0.89 -13.44
CA GLU A 116 8.97 -0.01 -14.56
C GLU A 116 7.81 -0.17 -15.57
N ASN A 117 6.58 -0.35 -15.08
CA ASN A 117 5.43 -0.44 -15.98
C ASN A 117 5.15 0.88 -16.71
N LEU A 118 5.34 2.02 -16.06
CA LEU A 118 5.17 3.33 -16.70
C LEU A 118 6.20 3.58 -17.80
N THR A 119 7.46 3.18 -17.59
CA THR A 119 8.49 3.27 -18.64
C THR A 119 8.15 2.37 -19.83
N HIS A 120 7.64 1.15 -19.59
CA HIS A 120 7.14 0.28 -20.66
C HIS A 120 5.97 0.89 -21.44
N LEU A 121 4.99 1.49 -20.76
CA LEU A 121 3.88 2.19 -21.42
C LEU A 121 4.38 3.35 -22.29
N TRP A 122 5.39 4.09 -21.80
CA TRP A 122 5.98 5.20 -22.53
C TRP A 122 6.71 4.72 -23.79
N LEU A 123 7.54 3.67 -23.68
CA LEU A 123 8.21 3.03 -24.81
C LEU A 123 7.22 2.45 -25.83
N GLY A 124 6.11 1.88 -25.35
CA GLY A 124 5.01 1.38 -26.17
C GLY A 124 4.20 2.47 -26.87
N SER A 125 4.59 3.74 -26.73
CA SER A 125 3.84 4.88 -27.29
C SER A 125 2.38 4.93 -26.84
N TYR A 126 2.07 4.39 -25.65
CA TYR A 126 0.70 4.33 -25.12
C TYR A 126 0.05 5.71 -25.01
N TYR A 127 0.86 6.73 -24.70
CA TYR A 127 0.44 8.12 -24.60
C TYR A 127 0.57 8.91 -25.91
N ALA A 128 1.03 8.29 -27.00
CA ALA A 128 1.12 8.96 -28.29
C ALA A 128 -0.25 8.99 -28.97
N GLU A 129 -0.58 10.10 -29.63
CA GLU A 129 -1.74 10.12 -30.50
C GLU A 129 -1.57 9.11 -31.64
N PRO A 130 -2.61 8.32 -31.99
CA PRO A 130 -2.54 7.39 -33.09
C PRO A 130 -2.16 8.13 -34.38
N LYS A 131 -0.98 7.83 -34.93
CA LYS A 131 -0.58 8.31 -36.26
C LYS A 131 -1.38 7.54 -37.30
N ILE A 132 -2.59 8.01 -37.59
CA ILE A 132 -3.37 7.52 -38.73
C ILE A 132 -2.63 7.98 -40.00
N PRO A 133 -2.13 7.07 -40.85
CA PRO A 133 -1.51 7.45 -42.12
C PRO A 133 -2.45 8.33 -42.94
N ALA A 134 -1.91 9.34 -43.63
CA ALA A 134 -2.72 10.28 -44.41
C ALA A 134 -3.65 9.57 -45.43
N GLU A 135 -3.19 8.45 -45.98
CA GLU A 135 -3.97 7.59 -46.89
C GLU A 135 -5.14 6.88 -46.19
N ALA A 136 -4.94 6.36 -44.98
CA ALA A 136 -6.02 5.77 -44.18
C ALA A 136 -7.05 6.82 -43.73
N LYS A 137 -6.58 8.05 -43.47
CA LYS A 137 -7.44 9.20 -43.21
C LYS A 137 -8.28 9.54 -44.45
N LYS A 138 -7.67 9.68 -45.63
CA LYS A 138 -8.41 9.89 -46.90
C LYS A 138 -9.44 8.79 -47.16
N ASN A 139 -9.05 7.53 -47.08
CA ASN A 139 -9.94 6.40 -47.35
C ASN A 139 -11.12 6.29 -46.38
N SER A 140 -10.96 6.72 -45.12
CA SER A 140 -12.05 6.68 -44.13
C SER A 140 -13.04 7.84 -44.30
N PHE A 141 -12.56 9.03 -44.67
CA PHE A 141 -13.42 10.18 -44.97
C PHE A 141 -14.10 10.07 -46.34
N GLU A 142 -13.39 9.56 -47.36
CA GLU A 142 -13.93 9.35 -48.71
C GLU A 142 -15.00 8.24 -48.75
N LYS A 143 -14.78 7.11 -48.07
CA LYS A 143 -15.81 6.06 -47.95
C LYS A 143 -17.07 6.56 -47.24
N ASN A 144 -16.92 7.32 -46.15
CA ASN A 144 -18.07 7.93 -45.48
C ASN A 144 -18.83 8.91 -46.39
N ASP A 145 -18.12 9.73 -47.17
CA ASP A 145 -18.75 10.67 -48.10
C ASP A 145 -19.45 9.96 -49.27
N GLU A 146 -18.88 8.89 -49.81
CA GLU A 146 -19.52 8.08 -50.84
C GLU A 146 -20.74 7.32 -50.33
N ASP A 147 -20.68 6.76 -49.12
CA ASP A 147 -21.80 6.08 -48.48
C ASP A 147 -22.91 7.06 -48.09
N ILE A 148 -22.56 8.28 -47.65
CA ILE A 148 -23.52 9.38 -47.45
C ILE A 148 -24.14 9.84 -48.79
N LYS A 149 -23.38 9.88 -49.88
CA LYS A 149 -23.89 10.25 -51.21
C LYS A 149 -24.80 9.15 -51.80
N ARG A 150 -24.44 7.87 -51.64
CA ARG A 150 -25.28 6.72 -52.05
C ARG A 150 -26.58 6.68 -51.25
N SER A 151 -26.51 6.81 -49.92
CA SER A 151 -27.71 6.88 -49.06
C SER A 151 -28.59 8.11 -49.30
N ARG A 152 -28.08 9.17 -49.95
CA ARG A 152 -28.90 10.30 -50.43
C ARG A 152 -29.55 10.03 -51.79
N LYS A 153 -28.92 9.22 -52.65
CA LYS A 153 -29.43 8.87 -53.98
C LYS A 153 -30.57 7.86 -53.92
N ASP A 154 -30.49 6.90 -52.99
CA ASP A 154 -31.48 5.85 -52.79
C ASP A 154 -32.65 6.25 -51.86
N ARG A 155 -32.75 7.53 -51.46
CA ARG A 155 -33.88 8.02 -50.68
C ARG A 155 -35.16 8.05 -51.53
N PRO A 156 -36.23 7.34 -51.14
CA PRO A 156 -37.51 7.44 -51.84
C PRO A 156 -38.04 8.88 -51.81
N ASP A 157 -38.57 9.33 -52.94
CA ASP A 157 -38.92 10.73 -53.24
C ASP A 157 -39.91 11.37 -52.24
N ARG A 158 -40.61 10.54 -51.45
CA ARG A 158 -41.53 10.97 -50.38
C ARG A 158 -40.86 11.76 -49.26
N LEU A 159 -39.54 11.66 -49.08
CA LEU A 159 -38.79 12.42 -48.07
C LEU A 159 -38.21 13.75 -48.58
N LYS A 160 -38.26 14.04 -49.89
CA LYS A 160 -37.74 15.30 -50.47
C LYS A 160 -38.73 16.46 -50.38
N ARG A 161 -40.00 16.19 -50.04
CA ARG A 161 -41.07 17.20 -49.98
C ARG A 161 -41.70 17.28 -48.58
N ARG A 162 -40.94 17.71 -47.58
CA ARG A 162 -41.52 18.49 -46.48
C ARG A 162 -41.08 19.93 -46.69
N LYS A 163 -41.85 20.68 -47.50
CA LYS A 163 -41.87 22.14 -47.34
C LYS A 163 -42.44 22.38 -45.95
N ILE A 164 -41.61 22.91 -45.06
CA ILE A 164 -42.06 23.48 -43.81
C ILE A 164 -42.77 24.78 -44.23
N GLU A 165 -44.10 24.79 -44.22
CA GLU A 165 -44.86 26.03 -44.27
C GLU A 165 -44.62 26.77 -42.94
N LYS A 166 -44.30 28.06 -43.06
CA LYS A 166 -44.06 28.97 -41.94
C LYS A 166 -45.35 29.40 -41.29
#